data_AF-A0A2V2PUQ0-F1
#
_entry.id   AF-A0A2V2PUQ0-F1
#
_cell.length_a   1.000
_cell.length_b   1.000
_cell.length_c   1.000
_cell.angle_alpha   90.00
_cell.angle_beta   90.00
_cell.angle_gamma   90.00
#
_symmetry.space_group_name_H-M   'P 1'
#
loop_
_entity.id
_entity.type
_entity.pdbx_description
1 polymer ?
#
loop_
_entity_poly.entity_id
_entity_poly.type
_entity_poly.pdbx_seq_one_letter_code
_entity_poly.pdbx_strand_id
1 'polypeptide(L)'
;MIVRSLGLPLALVDVDQALSGQWRVHEHEVDVVRVQDPPYAAWPRLREAGFHPKPQVIMWRAEVRASEDAYLATLSGKDRYDIRSAYRRAADAELLIGTEPLTPALLDEFLELYEKQIAGMRHGWPVAVRQQADILDRARSYCTVTVRSGASLVGACLNEDLPDRDEMRARFSAVTQGQRSGSLSRVLYWETMRRARERGRHWATLGRDVNLYGHLGNAGLFSFKSRLGCTAVPGQAVEPGSGSHQADRVTGFTALSDPALLLAYAAAESEQAAVTAPLSGRLFSAGEVDLRPFRGAGLADLTLHRVRSASG
;
A
#
# COMPACT_ATOMS: atom_id res chain seq x y z
N MET A 1 -12.38 11.42 21.30
CA MET A 1 -13.53 10.53 21.02
C MET A 1 -13.01 9.16 20.57
N ILE A 2 -13.49 8.06 21.16
CA ILE A 2 -13.17 6.71 20.67
C ILE A 2 -14.09 6.37 19.50
N VAL A 3 -13.51 5.91 18.40
CA VAL A 3 -14.21 5.48 17.20
C VAL A 3 -13.69 4.11 16.75
N ARG A 4 -14.53 3.35 16.05
CA ARG A 4 -14.12 2.12 15.36
C ARG A 4 -14.10 2.36 13.86
N SER A 5 -12.91 2.37 13.27
CA SER A 5 -12.74 2.57 11.82
C SER A 5 -12.33 1.26 11.17
N LEU A 6 -13.27 0.62 10.44
CA LEU A 6 -13.05 -0.68 9.79
C LEU A 6 -12.50 -1.77 10.74
N GLY A 7 -12.92 -1.74 12.00
CA GLY A 7 -12.47 -2.70 13.03
C GLY A 7 -11.30 -2.24 13.90
N LEU A 8 -10.62 -1.13 13.55
CA LEU A 8 -9.56 -0.53 14.36
C LEU A 8 -10.14 0.33 15.49
N PRO A 9 -9.89 0.01 16.78
CA PRO A 9 -10.20 0.91 17.89
C PRO A 9 -9.22 2.08 17.90
N LEU A 10 -9.75 3.29 17.74
CA LEU A 10 -8.99 4.52 17.52
C LEU A 10 -9.50 5.61 18.47
N ALA A 11 -8.59 6.33 19.14
CA ALA A 11 -8.92 7.61 19.77
C ALA A 11 -8.64 8.75 18.80
N LEU A 12 -9.68 9.44 18.33
CA LEU A 12 -9.55 10.68 17.58
C LEU A 12 -9.50 11.85 18.56
N VAL A 13 -8.43 12.64 18.50
CA VAL A 13 -8.15 13.74 19.41
C VAL A 13 -7.65 14.96 18.65
N ASP A 14 -7.83 16.15 19.23
CA ASP A 14 -7.18 17.36 18.74
C ASP A 14 -5.71 17.46 19.23
N VAL A 15 -5.02 18.52 18.80
CA VAL A 15 -3.61 18.77 19.17
C VAL A 15 -3.45 18.95 20.68
N ASP A 16 -4.35 19.69 21.34
CA ASP A 16 -4.22 20.00 22.76
C ASP A 16 -4.44 18.76 23.62
N GLN A 17 -5.43 17.94 23.27
CA GLN A 17 -5.69 16.64 23.87
C GLN A 17 -4.50 15.69 23.67
N ALA A 18 -3.91 15.65 22.47
CA ALA A 18 -2.73 14.84 22.17
C ALA A 18 -1.53 15.22 23.06
N LEU A 19 -1.25 16.52 23.18
CA LEU A 19 -0.11 17.06 23.91
C LEU A 19 -0.29 17.05 25.44
N SER A 20 -1.51 17.27 25.93
CA SER A 20 -1.82 17.20 27.36
C SER A 20 -1.87 15.76 27.89
N GLY A 21 -2.03 14.77 27.01
CA GLY A 21 -2.12 13.37 27.40
C GLY A 21 -3.48 12.96 27.97
N GLN A 22 -4.52 13.76 27.82
CA GLN A 22 -5.88 13.44 28.28
C GLN A 22 -6.39 12.09 27.75
N TRP A 23 -5.96 11.71 26.55
CA TRP A 23 -6.30 10.43 25.92
C TRP A 23 -5.75 9.20 26.65
N ARG A 24 -4.76 9.35 27.53
CA ARG A 24 -4.10 8.23 28.20
C ARG A 24 -5.03 7.41 29.08
N VAL A 25 -6.12 8.01 29.56
CA VAL A 25 -7.16 7.27 30.31
C VAL A 25 -7.81 6.16 29.47
N HIS A 26 -7.69 6.24 28.14
CA HIS A 26 -8.19 5.26 27.16
C HIS A 26 -7.07 4.47 26.48
N GLU A 27 -5.81 4.59 26.92
CA GLU A 27 -4.63 3.99 26.23
C GLU A 27 -4.75 2.46 26.09
N HIS A 28 -5.45 1.80 27.01
CA HIS A 28 -5.71 0.36 26.98
C HIS A 28 -6.94 -0.06 26.15
N GLU A 29 -7.76 0.90 25.71
CA GLU A 29 -9.01 0.66 24.96
C GLU A 29 -8.84 0.87 23.45
N VAL A 30 -7.71 1.46 23.03
CA VAL A 30 -7.42 1.81 21.64
C VAL A 30 -6.05 1.31 21.22
N ASP A 31 -5.92 0.96 19.94
CA ASP A 31 -4.63 0.56 19.37
C ASP A 31 -3.88 1.75 18.78
N VAL A 32 -4.61 2.81 18.42
CA VAL A 32 -4.06 4.03 17.83
C VAL A 32 -4.72 5.26 18.43
N VAL A 33 -3.93 6.30 18.66
CA VAL A 33 -4.39 7.66 18.93
C VAL A 33 -4.00 8.51 17.73
N ARG A 34 -4.96 9.25 17.18
CA ARG A 34 -4.78 10.02 15.95
C ARG A 34 -5.22 11.47 16.13
N VAL A 35 -4.36 12.36 15.66
CA VAL A 35 -4.71 13.75 15.37
C VAL A 35 -4.97 13.87 13.87
N GLN A 36 -6.15 14.38 13.50
CA GLN A 36 -6.54 14.61 12.11
C GLN A 36 -6.18 16.05 11.71
N ASP A 37 -5.55 16.20 10.56
CA ASP A 37 -5.09 17.48 9.98
C ASP A 37 -4.38 18.42 10.98
N PRO A 38 -3.36 17.94 11.73
CA PRO A 38 -2.61 18.81 12.63
C PRO A 38 -1.84 19.87 11.81
N PRO A 39 -1.89 21.16 12.21
CA PRO A 39 -1.10 22.19 11.54
C PRO A 39 0.39 21.88 11.66
N TYR A 40 1.16 22.20 10.62
CA TYR A 40 2.60 21.92 10.58
C TYR A 40 3.36 22.46 11.80
N ALA A 41 2.98 23.63 12.33
CA ALA A 41 3.59 24.19 13.54
C ALA A 41 3.50 23.29 14.79
N ALA A 42 2.51 22.39 14.86
CA ALA A 42 2.35 21.45 15.97
C ALA A 42 3.20 20.17 15.80
N TRP A 43 3.69 19.89 14.60
CA TRP A 43 4.36 18.63 14.26
C TRP A 43 5.61 18.32 15.08
N PRO A 44 6.49 19.28 15.44
CA PRO A 44 7.63 19.01 16.31
C PRO A 44 7.20 18.56 17.72
N ARG A 45 6.27 19.30 18.34
CA ARG A 45 5.73 18.97 19.68
C ARG A 45 5.00 17.63 19.70
N LEU A 46 4.27 17.31 18.62
CA LEU A 46 3.63 16.02 18.45
C LEU A 46 4.66 14.88 18.39
N ARG A 47 5.81 15.07 17.71
CA ARG A 47 6.90 14.08 17.70
C ARG A 47 7.50 13.85 19.08
N GLU A 48 7.74 14.93 19.83
CA GLU A 48 8.21 14.86 21.22
C GLU A 48 7.22 14.09 22.11
N ALA A 49 5.91 14.29 21.89
CA ALA A 49 4.85 13.53 22.52
C ALA A 49 4.66 12.09 21.98
N GLY A 50 5.54 11.61 21.09
CA GLY A 50 5.54 10.26 20.54
C GLY A 50 4.50 10.00 19.44
N PHE A 51 3.90 11.04 18.88
CA PHE A 51 3.09 10.94 17.66
C PHE A 51 3.97 11.06 16.42
N HIS A 52 3.52 10.47 15.32
CA HIS A 52 4.24 10.46 14.06
C HIS A 52 3.41 11.12 12.96
N PRO A 53 3.66 12.42 12.67
CA PRO A 53 3.04 13.09 11.54
C PRO A 53 3.34 12.38 10.23
N LYS A 54 2.31 12.16 9.42
CA LYS A 54 2.30 11.25 8.28
C LYS A 54 1.24 11.66 7.25
N PRO A 55 1.33 11.18 6.00
CA PRO A 55 0.19 11.21 5.10
C PRO A 55 -0.87 10.19 5.53
N GLN A 56 -2.15 10.50 5.36
CA GLN A 56 -3.25 9.54 5.59
C GLN A 56 -3.15 8.34 4.64
N VAL A 57 -2.87 8.62 3.37
CA VAL A 57 -2.72 7.64 2.30
C VAL A 57 -1.39 7.81 1.60
N ILE A 58 -0.81 6.72 1.13
CA ILE A 58 0.36 6.74 0.26
C ILE A 58 0.01 6.23 -1.13
N MET A 59 0.74 6.72 -2.12
CA MET A 59 0.74 6.20 -3.47
C MET A 59 2.08 5.50 -3.72
N TRP A 60 2.05 4.31 -4.29
CA TRP A 60 3.25 3.58 -4.70
C TRP A 60 3.59 3.90 -6.15
N ARG A 61 4.73 4.54 -6.42
CA ARG A 61 5.09 4.98 -7.78
C ARG A 61 6.46 4.47 -8.18
N ALA A 62 6.58 4.05 -9.42
CA ALA A 62 7.84 3.81 -10.10
C ALA A 62 7.87 4.63 -11.39
N GLU A 63 9.04 5.19 -11.69
CA GLU A 63 9.31 5.80 -12.98
C GLU A 63 9.42 4.69 -14.04
N VAL A 64 8.74 4.88 -15.17
CA VAL A 64 8.81 3.97 -16.29
C VAL A 64 10.17 4.13 -16.97
N ARG A 65 10.83 3.01 -17.25
CA ARG A 65 12.15 3.00 -17.89
C ARG A 65 12.05 2.67 -19.37
N ALA A 66 13.09 3.07 -20.12
CA ALA A 66 13.17 2.87 -21.56
C ALA A 66 13.10 1.39 -21.99
N SER A 67 13.52 0.46 -21.13
CA SER A 67 13.45 -0.97 -21.38
C SER A 67 13.24 -1.76 -20.09
N GLU A 68 12.93 -3.04 -20.23
CA GLU A 68 12.84 -3.98 -19.10
C GLU A 68 14.17 -4.14 -18.39
N ASP A 69 15.27 -4.26 -19.14
CA ASP A 69 16.61 -4.35 -18.55
C ASP A 69 16.99 -3.08 -17.81
N ALA A 70 16.65 -1.90 -18.35
CA ALA A 70 16.87 -0.63 -17.65
C ALA A 70 16.08 -0.53 -16.35
N TYR A 71 14.86 -1.09 -16.30
CA TYR A 71 14.09 -1.19 -15.08
C TYR A 71 14.70 -2.20 -14.10
N LEU A 72 14.99 -3.43 -14.53
CA LEU A 72 15.58 -4.45 -13.67
C LEU A 72 16.93 -3.98 -13.09
N ALA A 73 17.69 -3.18 -13.82
CA ALA A 73 18.96 -2.61 -13.36
C ALA A 73 18.79 -1.72 -12.11
N THR A 74 17.62 -1.10 -11.89
CA THR A 74 17.35 -0.29 -10.68
C THR A 74 17.06 -1.15 -9.45
N LEU A 75 16.71 -2.42 -9.63
CA LEU A 75 16.36 -3.33 -8.56
C LEU A 75 17.59 -4.02 -7.96
N SER A 76 17.44 -4.54 -6.74
CA SER A 76 18.47 -5.40 -6.15
C SER A 76 18.63 -6.70 -6.97
N GLY A 77 19.80 -7.34 -6.87
CA GLY A 77 20.04 -8.62 -7.55
C GLY A 77 19.03 -9.71 -7.14
N LYS A 78 18.59 -9.71 -5.88
CA LYS A 78 17.56 -10.62 -5.38
C LYS A 78 16.20 -10.32 -5.99
N ASP A 79 15.78 -9.06 -6.04
CA ASP A 79 14.46 -8.69 -6.56
C ASP A 79 14.35 -8.97 -8.06
N ARG A 80 15.43 -8.71 -8.82
CA ARG A 80 15.54 -9.13 -10.23
C ARG A 80 15.34 -10.64 -10.39
N TYR A 81 16.02 -11.42 -9.55
CA TYR A 81 15.90 -12.88 -9.58
C TYR A 81 14.47 -13.33 -9.24
N ASP A 82 13.86 -12.75 -8.20
CA ASP A 82 12.51 -13.09 -7.75
C ASP A 82 11.46 -12.80 -8.84
N ILE A 83 11.59 -11.69 -9.59
CA ILE A 83 10.73 -11.38 -10.75
C ILE A 83 10.91 -12.43 -11.86
N ARG A 84 12.15 -12.68 -12.29
CA ARG A 84 12.44 -13.69 -13.32
C ARG A 84 11.96 -15.08 -12.92
N SER A 85 12.11 -15.44 -11.65
CA SER A 85 11.64 -16.71 -11.11
C SER A 85 10.11 -16.80 -11.09
N ALA A 86 9.39 -15.70 -10.90
CA ALA A 86 7.93 -15.69 -10.96
C ALA A 86 7.45 -15.99 -12.39
N TYR A 87 8.08 -15.40 -13.41
CA TYR A 87 7.80 -15.72 -14.82
C TYR A 87 8.10 -17.17 -15.17
N ARG A 88 9.25 -17.70 -14.74
CA ARG A 88 9.59 -19.13 -14.95
C ARG A 88 8.53 -20.04 -14.35
N ARG A 89 8.14 -19.82 -13.08
CA ARG A 89 7.09 -20.63 -12.44
C ARG A 89 5.74 -20.52 -13.13
N ALA A 90 5.39 -19.35 -13.67
CA ALA A 90 4.17 -19.20 -14.46
C ALA A 90 4.25 -20.02 -15.75
N ALA A 91 5.40 -20.01 -16.43
CA ALA A 91 5.63 -20.82 -17.63
C ALA A 91 5.64 -22.33 -17.34
N ASP A 92 6.30 -22.77 -16.27
CA ASP A 92 6.34 -24.17 -15.82
C ASP A 92 4.94 -24.71 -15.46
N ALA A 93 4.04 -23.81 -15.05
CA ALA A 93 2.64 -24.11 -14.76
C ALA A 93 1.71 -23.87 -15.97
N GLU A 94 2.27 -23.67 -17.17
CA GLU A 94 1.56 -23.45 -18.43
C GLU A 94 0.53 -22.31 -18.37
N LEU A 95 0.82 -21.29 -17.56
CA LEU A 95 -0.06 -20.13 -17.41
C LEU A 95 0.08 -19.18 -18.60
N LEU A 96 -1.07 -18.78 -19.15
CA LEU A 96 -1.14 -17.82 -20.25
C LEU A 96 -1.30 -16.41 -19.68
N ILE A 97 -0.27 -15.58 -19.87
CA ILE A 97 -0.27 -14.17 -19.46
C ILE A 97 -0.71 -13.33 -20.66
N GLY A 98 -1.81 -12.60 -20.50
CA GLY A 98 -2.44 -11.81 -21.55
C GLY A 98 -2.76 -10.38 -21.13
N THR A 99 -3.25 -9.61 -22.09
CA THR A 99 -3.82 -8.29 -21.85
C THR A 99 -5.10 -8.16 -22.65
N GLU A 100 -6.17 -7.76 -21.98
CA GLU A 100 -7.53 -7.71 -22.54
C GLU A 100 -8.19 -6.37 -22.17
N PRO A 101 -9.01 -5.75 -23.05
CA PRO A 101 -9.88 -4.65 -22.67
C PRO A 101 -10.84 -5.07 -21.56
N LEU A 102 -11.21 -4.16 -20.67
CA LEU A 102 -12.19 -4.46 -19.65
C LEU A 102 -13.60 -4.55 -20.26
N THR A 103 -14.23 -5.72 -20.13
CA THR A 103 -15.62 -5.97 -20.50
C THR A 103 -16.44 -6.29 -19.24
N PRO A 104 -17.79 -6.20 -19.30
CA PRO A 104 -18.63 -6.65 -18.18
C PRO A 104 -18.36 -8.09 -17.77
N ALA A 105 -18.27 -9.01 -18.74
CA ALA A 105 -17.99 -10.42 -18.47
C ALA A 105 -16.61 -10.64 -17.78
N LEU A 106 -15.57 -9.94 -18.24
CA LEU A 106 -14.26 -10.02 -17.62
C LEU A 106 -14.26 -9.41 -16.21
N LEU A 107 -15.03 -8.34 -15.98
CA LEU A 107 -15.17 -7.77 -14.65
C LEU A 107 -15.87 -8.75 -13.69
N ASP A 108 -16.92 -9.43 -14.15
CA ASP A 108 -17.63 -10.41 -13.33
C ASP A 108 -16.70 -11.59 -12.96
N GLU A 109 -15.96 -12.16 -13.93
CA GLU A 109 -14.92 -13.17 -13.66
C GLU A 109 -13.87 -12.68 -12.65
N PHE A 110 -13.42 -11.43 -12.79
CA PHE A 110 -12.47 -10.82 -11.88
C PHE A 110 -13.04 -10.65 -10.46
N LEU A 111 -14.29 -10.20 -10.33
CA LEU A 111 -14.92 -9.94 -9.05
C LEU A 111 -15.10 -11.24 -8.26
N GLU A 112 -15.48 -12.35 -8.90
CA GLU A 112 -15.54 -13.66 -8.24
C GLU A 112 -14.17 -14.07 -7.66
N LEU A 113 -13.10 -13.85 -8.42
CA LEU A 113 -11.73 -14.13 -7.96
C LEU A 113 -11.32 -13.20 -6.80
N TYR A 114 -11.63 -11.92 -6.93
CA TYR A 114 -11.30 -10.88 -5.96
C TYR A 114 -12.04 -11.08 -4.63
N GLU A 115 -13.33 -11.41 -4.66
CA GLU A 115 -14.12 -11.67 -3.46
C GLU A 115 -13.57 -12.86 -2.67
N LYS A 116 -13.23 -13.97 -3.35
CA LYS A 116 -12.59 -15.13 -2.71
C LYS A 116 -11.27 -14.75 -2.03
N GLN A 117 -10.46 -13.91 -2.68
CA GLN A 117 -9.21 -13.43 -2.09
C GLN A 117 -9.45 -12.55 -0.86
N ILE A 118 -10.43 -11.63 -0.93
CA ILE A 118 -10.74 -10.67 0.14
C ILE A 118 -11.39 -11.36 1.34
N ALA A 119 -12.25 -12.38 1.12
CA ALA A 119 -12.87 -13.16 2.18
C ALA A 119 -11.85 -13.87 3.08
N GLY A 120 -10.65 -14.18 2.55
CA GLY A 120 -9.54 -14.74 3.33
C GLY A 120 -8.77 -13.73 4.18
N MET A 121 -9.11 -12.43 4.15
CA MET A 121 -8.41 -11.37 4.90
C MET A 121 -9.17 -10.99 6.17
N ARG A 122 -8.47 -10.92 7.32
CA ARG A 122 -9.04 -10.58 8.64
C ARG A 122 -9.91 -9.33 8.63
N HIS A 123 -9.44 -8.29 7.94
CA HIS A 123 -10.12 -7.00 7.79
C HIS A 123 -10.38 -6.69 6.30
N GLY A 124 -10.70 -7.73 5.53
CA GLY A 124 -10.91 -7.62 4.09
C GLY A 124 -12.03 -6.64 3.75
N TRP A 125 -11.74 -5.69 2.86
CA TRP A 125 -12.71 -4.72 2.39
C TRP A 125 -12.88 -4.83 0.86
N PRO A 126 -14.01 -5.36 0.36
CA PRO A 126 -14.19 -5.62 -1.08
C PRO A 126 -14.55 -4.34 -1.83
N VAL A 127 -13.59 -3.42 -1.93
CA VAL A 127 -13.79 -2.09 -2.54
C VAL A 127 -14.16 -2.20 -4.02
N ALA A 128 -13.54 -3.14 -4.77
CA ALA A 128 -13.82 -3.31 -6.20
C ALA A 128 -15.29 -3.66 -6.46
N VAL A 129 -15.87 -4.52 -5.62
CA VAL A 129 -17.30 -4.93 -5.72
C VAL A 129 -18.20 -3.71 -5.54
N ARG A 130 -17.91 -2.87 -4.54
CA ARG A 130 -18.68 -1.64 -4.29
C ARG A 130 -18.51 -0.58 -5.39
N GLN A 131 -17.43 -0.66 -6.16
CA GLN A 131 -17.11 0.27 -7.25
C GLN A 131 -17.41 -0.32 -8.63
N GLN A 132 -18.14 -1.45 -8.74
CA GLN A 132 -18.39 -2.12 -10.02
C GLN A 132 -18.98 -1.18 -11.08
N ALA A 133 -20.00 -0.39 -10.72
CA ALA A 133 -20.61 0.58 -11.63
C ALA A 133 -19.59 1.63 -12.11
N ASP A 134 -18.83 2.24 -11.19
CA ASP A 134 -17.81 3.25 -11.50
C ASP A 134 -16.64 2.69 -12.32
N ILE A 135 -16.35 1.40 -12.19
CA ILE A 135 -15.34 0.70 -12.98
C ILE A 135 -15.85 0.51 -14.42
N LEU A 136 -17.10 0.08 -14.59
CA LEU A 136 -17.71 -0.13 -15.90
C LEU A 136 -17.94 1.17 -16.67
N ASP A 137 -18.37 2.24 -15.99
CA ASP A 137 -18.52 3.57 -16.59
C ASP A 137 -17.21 4.06 -17.22
N ARG A 138 -16.08 3.64 -16.64
CA ARG A 138 -14.73 3.97 -17.11
C ARG A 138 -14.05 2.84 -17.85
N ALA A 139 -14.74 1.77 -18.26
CA ALA A 139 -14.10 0.56 -18.80
C ALA A 139 -13.08 0.81 -19.92
N ARG A 140 -13.29 1.86 -20.75
CA ARG A 140 -12.38 2.25 -21.83
C ARG A 140 -11.01 2.75 -21.36
N SER A 141 -10.89 3.29 -20.14
CA SER A 141 -9.59 3.64 -19.57
C SER A 141 -8.87 2.42 -19.01
N TYR A 142 -9.53 1.28 -18.88
CA TYR A 142 -8.92 0.08 -18.31
C TYR A 142 -8.26 -0.82 -19.35
N CYS A 143 -7.11 -1.37 -18.94
CA CYS A 143 -6.32 -2.37 -19.62
C CYS A 143 -6.05 -3.49 -18.60
N THR A 144 -6.68 -4.65 -18.78
CA THR A 144 -6.61 -5.72 -17.80
C THR A 144 -5.49 -6.68 -18.17
N VAL A 145 -4.56 -6.88 -17.25
CA VAL A 145 -3.60 -7.99 -17.36
C VAL A 145 -4.31 -9.23 -16.83
N THR A 146 -4.41 -10.27 -17.65
CA THR A 146 -5.04 -11.54 -17.28
C THR A 146 -4.00 -12.65 -17.22
N VAL A 147 -4.24 -13.63 -16.35
CA VAL A 147 -3.48 -14.87 -16.26
C VAL A 147 -4.47 -16.01 -16.24
N ARG A 148 -4.39 -16.89 -17.24
CA ARG A 148 -5.31 -18.02 -17.41
C ARG A 148 -4.59 -19.36 -17.31
N SER A 149 -5.30 -20.34 -16.76
CA SER A 149 -4.96 -21.76 -16.79
C SER A 149 -6.02 -22.45 -17.64
N GLY A 150 -5.71 -22.73 -18.91
CA GLY A 150 -6.73 -23.06 -19.90
C GLY A 150 -7.74 -21.92 -20.05
N ALA A 151 -9.04 -22.21 -19.89
CA ALA A 151 -10.09 -21.19 -19.93
C ALA A 151 -10.23 -20.39 -18.62
N SER A 152 -9.76 -20.94 -17.49
CA SER A 152 -10.03 -20.38 -16.17
C SER A 152 -9.13 -19.18 -15.85
N LEU A 153 -9.72 -18.07 -15.41
CA LEU A 153 -8.98 -16.93 -14.90
C LEU A 153 -8.39 -17.25 -13.52
N VAL A 154 -7.06 -17.28 -13.42
CA VAL A 154 -6.34 -17.60 -12.17
C VAL A 154 -5.64 -16.40 -11.55
N GLY A 155 -5.53 -15.30 -12.30
CA GLY A 155 -5.01 -14.02 -11.84
C GLY A 155 -5.43 -12.89 -12.77
N ALA A 156 -5.67 -11.71 -12.22
CA ALA A 156 -5.91 -10.52 -13.02
C ALA A 156 -5.52 -9.24 -12.26
N CYS A 157 -5.14 -8.23 -13.02
CA CYS A 157 -4.93 -6.87 -12.53
C CYS A 157 -5.62 -5.87 -13.45
N LEU A 158 -6.57 -5.11 -12.89
CA LEU A 158 -7.25 -4.02 -13.57
C LEU A 158 -6.33 -2.79 -13.52
N ASN A 159 -5.78 -2.40 -14.68
CA ASN A 159 -4.93 -1.22 -14.79
C ASN A 159 -5.70 -0.10 -15.48
N GLU A 160 -5.78 1.06 -14.84
CA GLU A 160 -6.40 2.26 -15.39
C GLU A 160 -5.31 3.13 -16.04
N ASP A 161 -5.50 3.43 -17.33
CA ASP A 161 -4.67 4.36 -18.09
C ASP A 161 -5.14 5.79 -17.83
N LEU A 162 -4.25 6.63 -17.27
CA LEU A 162 -4.54 7.99 -16.84
C LEU A 162 -3.62 8.97 -17.59
N PRO A 163 -3.88 9.26 -18.87
CA PRO A 163 -3.02 10.08 -19.70
C PRO A 163 -2.81 11.50 -19.14
N ASP A 164 -3.86 12.13 -18.60
CA ASP A 164 -3.79 13.48 -18.03
C ASP A 164 -2.87 13.59 -16.81
N ARG A 165 -2.52 12.45 -16.21
CA ARG A 165 -1.64 12.31 -15.05
C ARG A 165 -0.32 11.66 -15.40
N ASP A 166 -0.11 11.36 -16.68
CA ASP A 166 1.06 10.67 -17.21
C ASP A 166 1.37 9.36 -16.46
N GLU A 167 0.32 8.59 -16.12
CA GLU A 167 0.46 7.38 -15.31
C GLU A 167 -0.43 6.21 -15.76
N MET A 168 0.08 4.99 -15.56
CA MET A 168 -0.72 3.76 -15.55
C MET A 168 -0.89 3.28 -14.12
N ARG A 169 -2.12 2.99 -13.70
CA ARG A 169 -2.45 2.66 -12.30
C ARG A 169 -3.04 1.27 -12.15
N ALA A 170 -2.34 0.36 -11.48
CA ALA A 170 -2.95 -0.87 -10.99
C ALA A 170 -3.97 -0.52 -9.89
N ARG A 171 -5.26 -0.65 -10.21
CA ARG A 171 -6.37 -0.30 -9.32
C ARG A 171 -6.72 -1.47 -8.41
N PHE A 172 -6.86 -2.65 -8.98
CA PHE A 172 -7.24 -3.86 -8.28
C PHE A 172 -6.49 -5.06 -8.85
N SER A 173 -6.21 -6.03 -8.01
CA SER A 173 -5.57 -7.28 -8.42
C SER A 173 -6.04 -8.44 -7.56
N ALA A 174 -6.24 -9.58 -8.20
CA ALA A 174 -6.62 -10.81 -7.52
C ALA A 174 -5.91 -12.01 -8.15
N VAL A 175 -5.57 -13.00 -7.33
CA VAL A 175 -5.02 -14.28 -7.76
C VAL A 175 -5.65 -15.40 -6.96
N THR A 176 -5.71 -16.60 -7.53
CA THR A 176 -6.14 -17.79 -6.80
C THR A 176 -5.16 -18.11 -5.67
N GLN A 177 -5.64 -18.78 -4.61
CA GLN A 177 -4.82 -19.09 -3.43
C GLN A 177 -3.55 -19.88 -3.78
N GLY A 178 -3.65 -20.86 -4.68
CA GLY A 178 -2.50 -21.65 -5.14
C GLY A 178 -1.47 -20.83 -5.92
N GLN A 179 -1.89 -19.76 -6.60
CA GLN A 179 -0.99 -18.89 -7.37
C GLN A 179 -0.41 -17.73 -6.55
N ARG A 180 -1.02 -17.42 -5.39
CA ARG A 180 -0.48 -16.46 -4.42
C ARG A 180 0.88 -16.92 -3.87
N SER A 181 1.04 -18.21 -3.59
CA SER A 181 2.33 -18.79 -3.18
C SER A 181 3.34 -18.84 -4.35
N GLY A 182 2.87 -18.96 -5.59
CA GLY A 182 3.68 -18.88 -6.82
C GLY A 182 4.25 -17.49 -7.13
N SER A 183 3.91 -16.47 -6.34
CA SER A 183 4.27 -15.07 -6.57
C SER A 183 3.68 -14.46 -7.84
N LEU A 184 2.52 -14.94 -8.30
CA LEU A 184 1.87 -14.46 -9.52
C LEU A 184 1.54 -12.95 -9.47
N SER A 185 1.31 -12.40 -8.27
CA SER A 185 1.15 -10.95 -8.10
C SER A 185 2.35 -10.14 -8.61
N ARG A 186 3.57 -10.70 -8.60
CA ARG A 186 4.75 -10.02 -9.17
C ARG A 186 4.67 -9.92 -10.69
N VAL A 187 4.20 -10.98 -11.35
CA VAL A 187 3.94 -10.98 -12.79
C VAL A 187 2.91 -9.91 -13.12
N LEU A 188 1.77 -9.91 -12.42
CA LEU A 188 0.70 -8.93 -12.66
C LEU A 188 1.20 -7.48 -12.57
N TYR A 189 1.94 -7.14 -11.52
CA TYR A 189 2.46 -5.78 -11.35
C TYR A 189 3.62 -5.45 -12.29
N TRP A 190 4.43 -6.43 -12.69
CA TRP A 190 5.43 -6.23 -13.73
C TRP A 190 4.79 -5.92 -15.08
N GLU A 191 3.73 -6.64 -15.43
CA GLU A 191 2.94 -6.37 -16.61
C GLU A 191 2.35 -4.95 -16.59
N THR A 192 1.90 -4.44 -15.42
CA THR A 192 1.49 -3.02 -15.29
C THR A 192 2.60 -2.06 -15.74
N MET A 193 3.84 -2.28 -15.31
CA MET A 193 5.00 -1.45 -15.70
C MET A 193 5.25 -1.53 -17.20
N ARG A 194 5.15 -2.74 -17.78
CA ARG A 194 5.27 -2.96 -19.23
C ARG A 194 4.17 -2.22 -20.00
N ARG A 195 2.92 -2.32 -19.55
CA ARG A 195 1.78 -1.61 -20.17
C ARG A 195 1.95 -0.09 -20.09
N ALA A 196 2.45 0.44 -18.97
CA ALA A 196 2.74 1.86 -18.81
C ALA A 196 3.73 2.37 -19.88
N ARG A 197 4.82 1.63 -20.09
CA ARG A 197 5.82 1.90 -21.13
C ARG A 197 5.22 1.90 -22.53
N GLU A 198 4.47 0.87 -22.88
CA GLU A 198 3.87 0.76 -24.21
C GLU A 198 2.83 1.85 -24.51
N ARG A 199 2.21 2.41 -23.46
CA ARG A 199 1.31 3.56 -23.56
C ARG A 199 2.03 4.91 -23.47
N GLY A 200 3.36 4.93 -23.38
CA GLY A 200 4.16 6.14 -23.29
C GLY A 200 3.93 6.94 -22.00
N ARG A 201 3.61 6.26 -20.89
CA ARG A 201 3.46 6.90 -19.58
C ARG A 201 4.80 7.03 -18.89
N HIS A 202 5.02 8.15 -18.21
CA HIS A 202 6.21 8.36 -17.38
C HIS A 202 6.13 7.61 -16.05
N TRP A 203 4.92 7.41 -15.52
CA TRP A 203 4.72 6.76 -14.22
C TRP A 203 3.92 5.47 -14.31
N ALA A 204 4.26 4.53 -13.44
CA ALA A 204 3.44 3.37 -13.14
C ALA A 204 3.21 3.31 -11.63
N THR A 205 1.96 3.11 -11.23
CA THR A 205 1.56 3.10 -9.81
C THR A 205 0.86 1.80 -9.42
N LEU A 206 1.18 1.31 -8.22
CA LEU A 206 0.53 0.13 -7.60
C LEU A 206 -0.69 0.52 -6.75
N GLY A 207 -1.22 1.71 -7.00
CA GLY A 207 -2.39 2.24 -6.33
C GLY A 207 -2.08 2.84 -4.96
N ARG A 208 -3.16 3.07 -4.23
CA ARG A 208 -3.16 3.75 -2.93
C ARG A 208 -3.27 2.74 -1.80
N ASP A 209 -2.53 2.99 -0.73
CA ASP A 209 -2.69 2.30 0.55
C ASP A 209 -3.06 3.29 1.65
N VAL A 210 -3.93 2.85 2.57
CA VAL A 210 -4.05 3.51 3.87
C VAL A 210 -2.73 3.32 4.62
N ASN A 211 -2.15 4.42 5.10
CA ASN A 211 -0.82 4.41 5.68
C ASN A 211 -0.86 3.97 7.17
N LEU A 212 -1.12 2.68 7.39
CA LEU A 212 -0.91 1.95 8.64
C LEU A 212 -0.95 0.46 8.29
N TYR A 213 0.20 -0.09 7.94
CA TYR A 213 0.33 -1.50 7.63
C TYR A 213 0.31 -2.31 8.93
N GLY A 214 -0.53 -3.33 8.95
CA GLY A 214 -0.87 -4.13 10.11
C GLY A 214 -2.35 -4.09 10.44
N HIS A 215 -3.12 -3.19 9.81
CA HIS A 215 -4.58 -3.23 9.84
C HIS A 215 -5.15 -3.87 8.55
N LEU A 216 -5.48 -3.06 7.53
CA LEU A 216 -6.08 -3.54 6.28
C LEU A 216 -5.11 -4.37 5.42
N GLY A 217 -3.88 -3.88 5.28
CA GLY A 217 -2.78 -4.60 4.64
C GLY A 217 -1.72 -4.96 5.68
N ASN A 218 -1.13 -6.14 5.63
CA ASN A 218 -0.04 -6.51 6.54
C ASN A 218 1.25 -5.72 6.26
N ALA A 219 2.17 -5.68 7.24
CA ALA A 219 3.47 -5.02 7.07
C ALA A 219 4.28 -5.59 5.88
N GLY A 220 4.10 -6.87 5.54
CA GLY A 220 4.73 -7.51 4.39
C GLY A 220 4.37 -6.87 3.04
N LEU A 221 3.19 -6.24 2.92
CA LEU A 221 2.75 -5.56 1.70
C LEU A 221 3.68 -4.41 1.32
N PHE A 222 4.19 -3.66 2.31
CA PHE A 222 5.19 -2.61 2.09
C PHE A 222 6.46 -3.17 1.45
N SER A 223 7.00 -4.25 2.05
CA SER A 223 8.22 -4.90 1.56
C SER A 223 8.00 -5.48 0.16
N PHE A 224 6.80 -6.00 -0.11
CA PHE A 224 6.45 -6.54 -1.41
C PHE A 224 6.43 -5.47 -2.50
N LYS A 225 5.80 -4.30 -2.26
CA LYS A 225 5.66 -3.22 -3.25
C LYS A 225 6.96 -2.46 -3.47
N SER A 226 7.74 -2.23 -2.42
CA SER A 226 9.06 -1.60 -2.54
C SER A 226 10.04 -2.42 -3.36
N ARG A 227 10.06 -3.75 -3.17
CA ARG A 227 10.89 -4.68 -3.97
C ARG A 227 10.49 -4.79 -5.44
N LEU A 228 9.32 -4.26 -5.81
CA LEU A 228 8.97 -4.10 -7.22
C LEU A 228 9.60 -2.87 -7.84
N GLY A 229 10.32 -2.02 -7.09
CA GLY A 229 10.91 -0.78 -7.59
C GLY A 229 10.07 0.47 -7.35
N CYS A 230 8.96 0.34 -6.62
CA CYS A 230 8.09 1.47 -6.29
C CYS A 230 8.53 2.16 -5.00
N THR A 231 8.47 3.49 -5.00
CA THR A 231 8.63 4.32 -3.81
C THR A 231 7.25 4.75 -3.30
N ALA A 232 7.09 4.72 -1.97
CA ALA A 232 5.92 5.27 -1.31
C ALA A 232 6.03 6.81 -1.22
N VAL A 233 5.02 7.52 -1.75
CA VAL A 233 4.92 8.98 -1.66
C VAL A 233 3.57 9.38 -1.05
N PRO A 234 3.43 10.57 -0.42
CA PRO A 234 2.14 11.07 0.04
C PRO A 234 1.11 11.10 -1.09
N GLY A 235 -0.08 10.54 -0.87
CA GLY A 235 -1.09 10.49 -1.93
C GLY A 235 -1.52 11.87 -2.39
N GLN A 236 -1.65 12.83 -1.48
CA GLN A 236 -2.00 14.22 -1.81
C GLN A 236 -0.96 14.94 -2.67
N ALA A 237 0.30 14.50 -2.65
CA ALA A 237 1.35 15.05 -3.52
C ALA A 237 1.19 14.58 -4.98
N VAL A 238 0.42 13.53 -5.22
CA VAL A 238 0.20 12.92 -6.54
C VAL A 238 -1.23 13.19 -7.04
N GLU A 239 -2.19 13.20 -6.13
CA GLU A 239 -3.61 13.42 -6.39
C GLU A 239 -4.14 14.35 -5.29
N PRO A 240 -4.18 15.67 -5.54
CA PRO A 240 -4.75 16.64 -4.59
C PRO A 240 -6.15 16.21 -4.15
N GLY A 241 -6.42 16.27 -2.84
CA GLY A 241 -7.69 15.82 -2.26
C GLY A 241 -7.80 14.30 -2.01
N SER A 242 -6.82 13.49 -2.42
CA SER A 242 -6.86 12.04 -2.14
C SER A 242 -6.59 11.65 -0.67
N GLY A 243 -6.16 12.60 0.15
CA GLY A 243 -5.93 12.38 1.57
C GLY A 243 -5.56 13.65 2.33
N SER A 244 -5.24 13.44 3.61
CA SER A 244 -4.98 14.46 4.61
C SER A 244 -3.62 14.27 5.30
N HIS A 245 -3.27 15.19 6.19
CA HIS A 245 -2.17 14.98 7.15
C HIS A 245 -2.74 14.37 8.42
N GLN A 246 -2.04 13.42 9.00
CA GLN A 246 -2.41 12.80 10.28
C GLN A 246 -1.19 12.75 11.18
N ALA A 247 -1.38 12.63 12.48
CA ALA A 247 -0.32 12.25 13.41
C ALA A 247 -0.81 11.08 14.26
N ASP A 248 -0.15 9.94 14.12
CA ASP A 248 -0.56 8.70 14.79
C ASP A 248 0.43 8.32 15.87
N ARG A 249 -0.09 7.84 16.99
CA ARG A 249 0.65 7.12 18.01
C ARG A 249 0.03 5.73 18.17
N VAL A 250 0.85 4.69 18.05
CA VAL A 250 0.42 3.30 18.25
C VAL A 250 0.54 2.95 19.74
N THR A 251 -0.53 2.43 20.32
CA THR A 251 -0.64 2.12 21.75
C THR A 251 -0.91 0.63 22.02
N GLY A 252 -1.38 -0.13 21.04
CA GLY A 252 -1.73 -1.55 21.19
C GLY A 252 -1.79 -2.34 19.88
N PHE A 253 -2.02 -3.65 20.00
CA PHE A 253 -2.10 -4.60 18.88
C PHE A 253 -3.36 -5.48 18.92
N THR A 254 -4.46 -4.98 19.49
CA THR A 254 -5.70 -5.76 19.61
C THR A 254 -6.27 -6.10 18.22
N ALA A 255 -6.38 -5.08 17.36
CA ALA A 255 -6.83 -5.17 15.98
C ALA A 255 -5.68 -5.05 14.96
N LEU A 256 -4.51 -4.56 15.37
CA LEU A 256 -3.30 -4.50 14.54
C LEU A 256 -2.54 -5.83 14.57
N SER A 257 -1.86 -6.18 13.48
CA SER A 257 -0.84 -7.23 13.49
C SER A 257 0.41 -6.74 14.22
N ASP A 258 1.12 -7.68 14.83
CA ASP A 258 2.48 -7.45 15.31
C ASP A 258 3.48 -8.15 14.35
N PRO A 259 4.37 -7.41 13.64
CA PRO A 259 4.56 -5.96 13.72
C PRO A 259 3.56 -5.15 12.87
N ALA A 260 3.43 -3.86 13.20
CA ALA A 260 2.75 -2.83 12.39
C ALA A 260 3.76 -1.81 11.85
N LEU A 261 3.57 -1.29 10.63
CA LEU A 261 4.43 -0.30 9.99
C LEU A 261 3.63 0.95 9.62
N LEU A 262 4.18 2.11 9.97
CA LEU A 262 3.70 3.43 9.61
C LEU A 262 4.78 4.16 8.82
N LEU A 263 4.40 4.90 7.78
CA LEU A 263 5.34 5.78 7.06
C LEU A 263 5.11 7.22 7.46
N ALA A 264 6.09 7.85 8.09
CA ALA A 264 5.98 9.19 8.66
C ALA A 264 6.79 10.21 7.85
N TYR A 265 6.41 11.48 7.96
CA TYR A 265 7.23 12.57 7.47
C TYR A 265 8.50 12.71 8.33
N ALA A 266 9.63 12.91 7.68
CA ALA A 266 10.87 13.31 8.36
C ALA A 266 10.71 14.69 9.02
N ALA A 267 11.62 15.02 9.94
CA ALA A 267 11.74 16.40 10.40
C ALA A 267 12.33 17.24 9.25
N ALA A 268 11.72 18.39 8.99
CA ALA A 268 12.14 19.32 7.94
C ALA A 268 11.82 20.75 8.38
N GLU A 269 12.34 21.76 7.67
CA GLU A 269 12.19 23.19 7.98
C GLU A 269 10.83 23.78 7.55
N SER A 270 10.13 23.12 6.64
CA SER A 270 8.79 23.50 6.20
C SER A 270 7.91 22.28 5.91
N GLU A 271 6.59 22.50 5.84
CA GLU A 271 5.64 21.46 5.43
C GLU A 271 5.96 20.95 4.03
N GLN A 272 6.23 21.86 3.08
CA GLN A 272 6.55 21.50 1.70
C GLN A 272 7.80 20.60 1.62
N ALA A 273 8.84 20.91 2.41
CA ALA A 273 10.03 20.07 2.49
C ALA A 273 9.70 18.69 3.10
N ALA A 274 8.88 18.65 4.15
CA ALA A 274 8.49 17.41 4.81
C ALA A 274 7.67 16.47 3.89
N VAL A 275 6.77 17.02 3.07
CA VAL A 275 5.88 16.22 2.20
C VAL A 275 6.54 15.76 0.89
N THR A 276 7.62 16.41 0.49
CA THR A 276 8.39 16.03 -0.71
C THR A 276 9.60 15.15 -0.41
N ALA A 277 10.08 15.17 0.84
CA ALA A 277 11.17 14.29 1.27
C ALA A 277 10.76 12.80 1.29
N PRO A 278 11.74 11.87 1.17
CA PRO A 278 11.49 10.46 1.40
C PRO A 278 10.90 10.21 2.79
N LEU A 279 9.89 9.33 2.86
CA LEU A 279 9.22 8.99 4.12
C LEU A 279 10.14 8.16 5.04
N SER A 280 9.94 8.27 6.35
CA SER A 280 10.60 7.44 7.36
C SER A 280 9.70 6.29 7.79
N GLY A 281 10.23 5.08 7.92
CA GLY A 281 9.51 3.94 8.47
C GLY A 281 9.49 3.94 10.00
N ARG A 282 8.32 3.78 10.59
CA ARG A 282 8.12 3.56 12.03
C ARG A 282 7.49 2.18 12.21
N LEU A 283 8.30 1.21 12.62
CA LEU A 283 7.88 -0.16 12.86
C LEU A 283 7.53 -0.31 14.34
N PHE A 284 6.34 -0.80 14.66
CA PHE A 284 5.87 -1.00 16.02
C PHE A 284 5.76 -2.50 16.27
N SER A 285 6.27 -2.96 17.42
CA SER A 285 6.14 -4.35 17.84
C SER A 285 6.18 -4.50 19.36
N ALA A 286 5.51 -5.52 19.89
CA ALA A 286 5.72 -5.96 21.27
C ALA A 286 6.98 -6.83 21.42
N GLY A 287 7.40 -7.49 20.32
CA GLY A 287 8.49 -8.44 20.27
C GLY A 287 9.69 -8.00 19.42
N GLU A 288 10.68 -8.90 19.31
CA GLU A 288 11.79 -8.69 18.38
C GLU A 288 11.31 -8.86 16.93
N VAL A 289 11.86 -8.04 16.03
CA VAL A 289 11.47 -8.04 14.62
C VAL A 289 12.69 -8.00 13.73
N ASP A 290 12.72 -8.85 12.71
CA ASP A 290 13.67 -8.73 11.62
C ASP A 290 13.37 -7.47 10.80
N LEU A 291 14.28 -6.50 10.84
CA LEU A 291 14.13 -5.23 10.12
C LEU A 291 14.52 -5.33 8.65
N ARG A 292 15.25 -6.38 8.24
CA ARG A 292 15.78 -6.50 6.86
C ARG A 292 14.70 -6.41 5.79
N PRO A 293 13.47 -6.96 5.94
CA PRO A 293 12.43 -6.84 4.93
C PRO A 293 12.02 -5.39 4.64
N PHE A 294 12.14 -4.51 5.62
CA PHE A 294 11.67 -3.13 5.58
C PHE A 294 12.77 -2.12 5.22
N ARG A 295 14.04 -2.56 5.14
CA ARG A 295 15.18 -1.71 4.77
C ARG A 295 15.30 -1.55 3.24
N GLY A 296 15.82 -0.40 2.78
CA GLY A 296 16.20 -0.17 1.37
C GLY A 296 15.05 0.23 0.43
N ALA A 297 13.86 0.51 0.96
CA ALA A 297 12.62 0.75 0.21
C ALA A 297 12.39 2.22 -0.19
N GLY A 298 13.47 2.98 -0.48
CA GLY A 298 13.36 4.42 -0.72
C GLY A 298 12.91 5.24 0.51
N LEU A 299 13.08 4.67 1.71
CA LEU A 299 12.84 5.36 2.98
C LEU A 299 14.06 6.19 3.39
N ALA A 300 13.83 7.31 4.07
CA ALA A 300 14.88 8.11 4.70
C ALA A 300 15.52 7.38 5.88
N ASP A 301 14.69 6.82 6.76
CA ASP A 301 15.12 6.02 7.92
C ASP A 301 14.10 4.92 8.25
N LEU A 302 14.49 4.00 9.13
CA LEU A 302 13.60 3.01 9.72
C LEU A 302 13.89 2.89 11.21
N THR A 303 12.88 3.11 12.05
CA THR A 303 12.98 3.00 13.51
C THR A 303 12.02 1.96 14.05
N LEU A 304 12.50 1.12 14.97
CA LEU A 304 11.69 0.17 15.73
C LEU A 304 11.23 0.81 17.05
N HIS A 305 9.92 0.82 17.28
CA HIS A 305 9.27 1.28 18.49
C HIS A 305 8.71 0.06 19.24
N ARG A 306 9.16 -0.12 20.48
CA ARG A 306 8.61 -1.14 21.37
C ARG A 306 7.33 -0.63 22.01
N VAL A 307 6.23 -1.30 21.74
CA VAL A 307 4.93 -1.02 22.36
C VAL A 307 4.68 -2.12 23.37
N ARG A 308 4.45 -1.74 24.64
CA ARG A 308 4.17 -2.73 25.68
C ARG A 308 2.83 -3.38 25.34
N SER A 309 2.81 -4.71 25.23
CA SER A 309 1.52 -5.40 25.25
C SER A 309 0.87 -5.09 26.59
N ALA A 310 -0.41 -4.70 26.59
CA ALA A 310 -1.18 -4.78 27.81
C ALA A 310 -1.11 -6.24 28.27
N SER A 311 -0.36 -6.49 29.34
CA SER A 311 -0.39 -7.76 30.04
C SER A 311 -1.83 -8.00 30.45
N GLY A 312 -2.41 -9.12 30.00
CA GLY A 312 -3.62 -9.65 30.62
C GLY A 312 -3.40 -10.02 32.07
#